data_AF-A0A820AJ23-F1
#
_entry.id   AF-A0A820AJ23-F1
#
_cell.length_a   1.000
_cell.length_b   1.000
_cell.length_c   1.000
_cell.angle_alpha   90.00
_cell.angle_beta   90.00
_cell.angle_gamma   90.00
#
_symmetry.space_group_name_H-M   'P 1'
#
loop_
_entity.id
_entity.type
_entity.pdbx_description
1 polymer ?
#
loop_
_entity_poly.entity_id
_entity_poly.type
_entity_poly.pdbx_seq_one_letter_code
_entity_poly.pdbx_strand_id
1 'polypeptide(L)'
;MNNGQSATNVSAVSGGAEDRQRIKLQEIQNVLLIWLGNNIDENKDDCQNTITQLRRVVNDTNIFTDVDQCFEFIETVVDKKACMIVSGSVGQHFVPFVHNMSQVDSIFIFCNNRKLHEQWAKDWPKIKGIFTDITPVCEALKEAAHQCEQNAIPISFVGSNQRLDQLDPSFMYTQIIKEILLTIDFDQSHLQDYINYCCDVFPNNEKQIENIKGLQDQYHSKTPVYWYTCDMFLYPMLNGALRLMNGDIITRMGFFIGDLHRQIEQLHQEQYAGATAADTFTVYRGQGLSTGDFEQMMKIKGGLISFNNFLSTSKDRDISYVLAESNQVNPDLVGILFAMKVDPSQSTSPFASIADISKFQGEEEVLFSMHSVFRIQGIKQMEENNRLYEVNFVLTTDND
;
A
#
# COMPACT_ATOMS: atom_id res chain seq x y z
N MET A 1 47.95 -20.11 -44.48
CA MET A 1 48.26 -19.84 -43.07
C MET A 1 47.11 -19.02 -42.52
N ASN A 2 46.44 -19.58 -41.53
CA ASN A 2 45.11 -19.25 -41.09
C ASN A 2 45.18 -18.70 -39.66
N ASN A 3 44.14 -17.93 -39.31
CA ASN A 3 43.68 -17.57 -37.96
C ASN A 3 44.40 -16.45 -37.20
N GLY A 4 43.58 -15.45 -36.83
CA GLY A 4 43.87 -14.56 -35.72
C GLY A 4 42.98 -13.32 -35.67
N GLN A 5 41.66 -13.49 -35.47
CA GLN A 5 40.86 -12.44 -34.81
C GLN A 5 39.64 -13.07 -34.14
N SER A 6 39.76 -13.21 -32.82
CA SER A 6 38.69 -13.52 -31.88
C SER A 6 37.83 -12.27 -31.71
N ALA A 7 36.56 -12.34 -32.11
CA ALA A 7 35.55 -11.36 -31.71
C ALA A 7 34.86 -11.89 -30.46
N THR A 8 35.15 -11.25 -29.32
CA THR A 8 34.48 -11.47 -28.04
C THR A 8 33.07 -10.88 -28.10
N ASN A 9 32.07 -11.77 -28.14
CA ASN A 9 30.68 -11.48 -27.83
C ASN A 9 30.52 -11.24 -26.32
N VAL A 10 30.30 -10.00 -25.88
CA VAL A 10 29.64 -9.70 -24.59
C VAL A 10 28.96 -8.33 -24.72
N SER A 11 27.63 -8.28 -24.90
CA SER A 11 26.77 -7.14 -24.47
C SER A 11 25.26 -7.26 -24.82
N ALA A 12 24.71 -8.44 -25.08
CA ALA A 12 23.28 -8.57 -25.45
C ALA A 12 22.40 -9.29 -24.41
N VAL A 13 22.98 -9.84 -23.34
CA VAL A 13 22.25 -10.70 -22.37
C VAL A 13 21.79 -9.92 -21.12
N SER A 14 22.39 -8.77 -20.79
CA SER A 14 22.09 -8.03 -19.55
C SER A 14 20.80 -7.20 -19.60
N GLY A 15 20.47 -6.57 -20.74
CA GLY A 15 19.30 -5.67 -20.84
C GLY A 15 17.96 -6.38 -20.62
N GLY A 16 17.79 -7.59 -21.15
CA GLY A 16 16.52 -8.32 -21.04
C GLY A 16 16.21 -8.89 -19.64
N ALA A 17 17.23 -9.05 -18.79
CA ALA A 17 17.05 -9.53 -17.42
C ALA A 17 16.64 -8.40 -16.47
N GLU A 18 17.29 -7.23 -16.60
CA GLU A 18 16.94 -6.03 -15.83
C GLU A 18 15.53 -5.52 -16.18
N ASP A 19 15.15 -5.52 -17.46
CA ASP A 19 13.79 -5.12 -17.87
C ASP A 19 12.72 -6.07 -17.34
N ARG A 20 12.96 -7.39 -17.35
CA ARG A 20 12.05 -8.38 -16.75
C ARG A 20 11.94 -8.23 -15.23
N GLN A 21 13.05 -7.93 -14.56
CA GLN A 21 13.07 -7.68 -13.13
C GLN A 21 12.27 -6.40 -12.79
N ARG A 22 12.43 -5.33 -13.59
CA ARG A 22 11.67 -4.10 -13.44
C ARG A 22 10.17 -4.34 -13.59
N ILE A 23 9.75 -5.12 -14.60
CA ILE A 23 8.34 -5.49 -14.78
C ILE A 23 7.81 -6.23 -13.54
N LYS A 24 8.58 -7.20 -13.00
CA LYS A 24 8.18 -7.89 -11.77
C LYS A 24 8.07 -6.96 -10.56
N LEU A 25 9.03 -6.05 -10.36
CA LEU A 25 8.96 -5.02 -9.31
C LEU A 25 7.78 -4.06 -9.52
N GLN A 26 7.40 -3.83 -10.78
CA GLN A 26 6.24 -3.03 -11.13
C GLN A 26 4.92 -3.64 -10.68
N GLU A 27 4.84 -4.96 -10.60
CA GLU A 27 3.63 -5.69 -10.22
C GLU A 27 3.43 -5.80 -8.70
N ILE A 28 4.42 -5.41 -7.89
CA ILE A 28 4.51 -5.79 -6.46
C ILE A 28 4.46 -4.61 -5.49
N GLN A 29 4.77 -3.40 -5.94
CA GLN A 29 4.72 -2.19 -5.11
C GLN A 29 3.83 -1.13 -5.75
N ASN A 30 2.97 -0.51 -4.94
CA ASN A 30 2.08 0.55 -5.42
C ASN A 30 2.82 1.89 -5.54
N VAL A 31 4.03 1.97 -4.99
CA VAL A 31 4.88 3.16 -4.98
C VAL A 31 6.16 2.91 -5.77
N LEU A 32 6.57 3.90 -6.54
CA LEU A 32 7.89 3.99 -7.15
C LEU A 32 8.58 5.27 -6.69
N LEU A 33 9.90 5.23 -6.63
CA LEU A 33 10.75 6.36 -6.28
C LEU A 33 11.39 6.94 -7.54
N ILE A 34 11.27 8.26 -7.71
CA ILE A 34 11.96 9.01 -8.76
C ILE A 34 12.96 9.94 -8.09
N TRP A 35 14.24 9.85 -8.44
CA TRP A 35 15.25 10.80 -7.99
C TRP A 35 15.76 11.64 -9.15
N LEU A 36 15.45 12.94 -9.15
CA LEU A 36 15.88 13.91 -10.15
C LEU A 36 16.96 14.86 -9.60
N GLY A 37 18.13 14.89 -10.23
CA GLY A 37 19.21 15.79 -9.84
C GLY A 37 20.28 15.99 -10.91
N ASN A 38 20.80 17.21 -11.00
CA ASN A 38 21.73 17.63 -12.07
C ASN A 38 23.13 16.98 -12.02
N ASN A 39 23.51 16.33 -10.91
CA ASN A 39 24.86 15.79 -10.67
C ASN A 39 24.81 14.40 -10.00
N ILE A 40 23.79 13.60 -10.30
CA ILE A 40 23.72 12.22 -9.79
C ILE A 40 24.67 11.37 -10.63
N ASP A 41 25.88 11.16 -10.12
CA ASP A 41 26.82 10.19 -10.69
C ASP A 41 26.69 8.90 -9.89
N GLU A 42 26.01 7.93 -10.46
CA GLU A 42 25.84 6.61 -9.86
C GLU A 42 27.18 5.94 -9.54
N ASN A 43 28.30 6.34 -10.16
CA ASN A 43 29.60 5.71 -9.87
C ASN A 43 30.32 6.30 -8.66
N LYS A 44 29.76 7.31 -7.98
CA LYS A 44 30.34 7.87 -6.75
C LYS A 44 29.84 7.12 -5.52
N ASP A 45 30.75 6.80 -4.61
CA ASP A 45 30.46 6.06 -3.37
C ASP A 45 29.33 6.71 -2.54
N ASP A 46 29.31 8.03 -2.41
CA ASP A 46 28.27 8.75 -1.67
C ASP A 46 26.87 8.60 -2.31
N CYS A 47 26.83 8.54 -3.65
CA CYS A 47 25.61 8.33 -4.40
C CYS A 47 25.14 6.89 -4.26
N GLN A 48 26.04 5.91 -4.37
CA GLN A 48 25.72 4.48 -4.18
C GLN A 48 25.20 4.19 -2.77
N ASN A 49 25.79 4.81 -1.74
CA ASN A 49 25.31 4.69 -0.36
C ASN A 49 23.89 5.24 -0.22
N THR A 50 23.60 6.39 -0.82
CA THR A 50 22.27 7.00 -0.81
C THR A 50 21.24 6.15 -1.55
N ILE A 51 21.57 5.67 -2.76
CA ILE A 51 20.71 4.78 -3.55
C ILE A 51 20.43 3.49 -2.77
N THR A 52 21.44 2.92 -2.12
CA THR A 52 21.29 1.70 -1.31
C THR A 52 20.32 1.92 -0.13
N GLN A 53 20.40 3.07 0.54
CA GLN A 53 19.45 3.41 1.61
C GLN A 53 18.03 3.60 1.09
N LEU A 54 17.86 4.26 -0.06
CA LEU A 54 16.55 4.48 -0.69
C LEU A 54 15.93 3.17 -1.17
N ARG A 55 16.71 2.28 -1.79
CA ARG A 55 16.25 0.96 -2.25
C ARG A 55 15.79 0.05 -1.11
N ARG A 56 16.29 0.26 0.11
CA ARG A 56 15.79 -0.46 1.31
C ARG A 56 14.36 -0.05 1.68
N VAL A 57 13.89 1.12 1.21
CA VAL A 57 12.55 1.64 1.47
C VAL A 57 11.62 1.35 0.30
N VAL A 58 11.99 1.79 -0.92
CA VAL A 58 11.23 1.58 -2.14
C VAL A 58 12.10 0.86 -3.16
N ASN A 59 11.68 -0.34 -3.60
CA ASN A 59 12.50 -1.19 -4.46
C ASN A 59 12.61 -0.62 -5.88
N ASP A 60 11.51 -0.07 -6.40
CA ASP A 60 11.42 0.53 -7.73
C ASP A 60 11.94 1.97 -7.69
N THR A 61 13.27 2.13 -7.83
CA THR A 61 13.95 3.45 -7.84
C THR A 61 14.45 3.78 -9.23
N ASN A 62 14.00 4.90 -9.78
CA ASN A 62 14.37 5.43 -11.09
C ASN A 62 15.10 6.76 -10.91
N ILE A 63 16.27 6.92 -11.56
CA ILE A 63 17.14 8.08 -11.39
C ILE A 63 17.20 8.83 -12.72
N PHE A 64 17.04 10.15 -12.65
CA PHE A 64 17.07 11.03 -13.81
C PHE A 64 18.02 12.20 -13.55
N THR A 65 18.76 12.56 -14.59
CA THR A 65 19.56 13.80 -14.64
C THR A 65 18.95 14.83 -15.58
N ASP A 66 18.06 14.38 -16.47
CA ASP A 66 17.34 15.19 -17.45
C ASP A 66 15.88 15.36 -17.01
N VAL A 67 15.41 16.61 -17.06
CA VAL A 67 14.09 17.00 -16.58
C VAL A 67 12.99 16.54 -17.54
N ASP A 68 13.25 16.56 -18.85
CA ASP A 68 12.26 16.21 -19.87
C ASP A 68 12.05 14.68 -19.87
N GLN A 69 13.13 13.90 -19.80
CA GLN A 69 13.04 12.43 -19.65
C GLN A 69 12.31 12.03 -18.37
N CYS A 70 12.55 12.75 -17.26
CA CYS A 70 11.84 12.51 -16.01
C CYS A 70 10.34 12.80 -16.15
N PHE A 71 9.99 13.89 -16.85
CA PHE A 71 8.60 14.26 -17.09
C PHE A 71 7.88 13.22 -17.96
N GLU A 72 8.47 12.84 -19.09
CA GLU A 72 7.95 11.81 -20.00
C GLU A 72 7.75 10.48 -19.27
N PHE A 73 8.69 10.08 -18.41
CA PHE A 73 8.55 8.87 -17.62
C PHE A 73 7.34 8.93 -16.67
N ILE A 74 7.12 10.05 -15.98
CA ILE A 74 5.97 10.21 -15.07
C ILE A 74 4.65 10.05 -15.82
N GLU A 75 4.55 10.53 -17.06
CA GLU A 75 3.35 10.36 -17.89
C GLU A 75 3.06 8.90 -18.21
N THR A 76 4.08 8.03 -18.26
CA THR A 76 3.93 6.59 -18.50
C THR A 76 3.54 5.78 -17.26
N VAL A 77 3.54 6.38 -16.07
CA VAL A 77 3.22 5.68 -14.82
C VAL A 77 1.71 5.41 -14.75
N VAL A 78 1.35 4.13 -14.71
CA VAL A 78 -0.04 3.64 -14.60
C VAL A 78 -0.18 2.78 -13.34
N ASP A 79 -1.33 2.87 -12.67
CA ASP A 79 -1.71 2.10 -11.47
C ASP A 79 -0.76 2.18 -10.26
N LYS A 80 0.14 3.16 -10.26
CA LYS A 80 1.12 3.44 -9.21
C LYS A 80 1.14 4.91 -8.81
N LYS A 81 1.80 5.19 -7.69
CA LYS A 81 2.15 6.53 -7.22
C LYS A 81 3.66 6.75 -7.22
N ALA A 82 4.09 7.90 -7.72
CA ALA A 82 5.46 8.34 -7.70
C ALA A 82 5.74 9.19 -6.47
N CYS A 83 6.70 8.75 -5.67
CA CYS A 83 7.38 9.58 -4.68
C CYS A 83 8.63 10.17 -5.33
N MET A 84 8.84 11.47 -5.22
CA MET A 84 9.93 12.17 -5.91
C MET A 84 10.93 12.75 -4.93
N ILE A 85 12.22 12.56 -5.18
CA ILE A 85 13.31 13.31 -4.53
C ILE A 85 13.88 14.26 -5.58
N VAL A 86 13.87 15.55 -5.28
CA VAL A 86 14.40 16.60 -6.17
C VAL A 86 15.42 17.46 -5.46
N SER A 87 16.46 17.89 -6.16
CA SER A 87 17.35 18.92 -5.63
C SER A 87 16.63 20.28 -5.53
N GLY A 88 17.00 21.13 -4.58
CA GLY A 88 16.30 22.39 -4.34
C GLY A 88 16.24 23.34 -5.55
N SER A 89 17.32 23.44 -6.33
CA SER A 89 17.37 24.29 -7.53
C SER A 89 16.54 23.75 -8.68
N VAL A 90 16.54 22.44 -8.88
CA VAL A 90 15.72 21.77 -9.91
C VAL A 90 14.25 21.81 -9.51
N GLY A 91 13.96 21.48 -8.25
CA GLY A 91 12.61 21.45 -7.71
C GLY A 91 11.87 22.78 -7.87
N GLN A 92 12.55 23.91 -7.67
CA GLN A 92 11.94 25.24 -7.82
C GLN A 92 11.36 25.48 -9.22
N HIS A 93 11.96 24.89 -10.25
CA HIS A 93 11.50 25.02 -11.63
C HIS A 93 10.61 23.86 -12.07
N PHE A 94 10.87 22.65 -11.57
CA PHE A 94 10.19 21.44 -12.04
C PHE A 94 8.89 21.13 -11.31
N VAL A 95 8.83 21.35 -9.98
CA VAL A 95 7.63 21.07 -9.16
C VAL A 95 6.37 21.75 -9.71
N PRO A 96 6.39 23.02 -10.17
CA PRO A 96 5.21 23.66 -10.75
C PRO A 96 4.57 22.88 -11.91
N PHE A 97 5.35 22.09 -12.66
CA PHE A 97 4.86 21.33 -13.82
C PHE A 97 4.30 19.95 -13.44
N VAL A 98 4.88 19.30 -12.43
CA VAL A 98 4.51 17.92 -12.06
C VAL A 98 3.59 17.84 -10.84
N HIS A 99 3.46 18.91 -10.06
CA HIS A 99 2.66 18.90 -8.83
C HIS A 99 1.20 18.48 -9.05
N ASN A 100 0.60 18.92 -10.16
CA ASN A 100 -0.79 18.60 -10.49
C ASN A 100 -0.96 17.23 -11.18
N MET A 101 0.12 16.50 -11.44
CA MET A 101 0.03 15.15 -12.01
C MET A 101 -0.49 14.18 -10.95
N SER A 102 -1.58 13.48 -11.27
CA SER A 102 -2.18 12.48 -10.38
C SER A 102 -1.25 11.31 -10.05
N GLN A 103 -0.27 11.06 -10.92
CA GLN A 103 0.79 10.07 -10.75
C GLN A 103 1.75 10.44 -9.62
N VAL A 104 1.99 11.74 -9.38
CA VAL A 104 2.88 12.22 -8.33
C VAL A 104 2.10 12.34 -7.03
N ASP A 105 2.49 11.58 -6.01
CA ASP A 105 1.87 11.65 -4.69
C ASP A 105 2.62 12.60 -3.76
N SER A 106 3.93 12.39 -3.62
CA SER A 106 4.76 13.07 -2.62
C SER A 106 6.08 13.53 -3.24
N ILE A 107 6.53 14.72 -2.82
CA ILE A 107 7.78 15.35 -3.27
C ILE A 107 8.63 15.69 -2.05
N PHE A 108 9.89 15.28 -2.06
CA PHE A 108 10.88 15.54 -1.03
C PHE A 108 12.01 16.38 -1.63
N ILE A 109 12.31 17.52 -1.02
CA ILE A 109 13.43 18.35 -1.46
C ILE A 109 14.68 17.92 -0.69
N PHE A 110 15.71 17.48 -1.41
CA PHE A 110 17.00 17.15 -0.83
C PHE A 110 18.05 18.19 -1.25
N CYS A 111 18.51 19.01 -0.29
CA CYS A 111 19.41 20.13 -0.59
C CYS A 111 20.25 20.55 0.62
N ASN A 112 21.41 21.17 0.36
CA ASN A 112 22.29 21.68 1.41
C ASN A 112 21.77 22.97 2.08
N ASN A 113 20.90 23.73 1.39
CA ASN A 113 20.42 25.04 1.86
C ASN A 113 18.90 25.08 2.02
N ARG A 114 18.43 24.49 3.12
CA ARG A 114 17.00 24.42 3.46
C ARG A 114 16.29 25.77 3.42
N LYS A 115 16.87 26.80 4.05
CA LYS A 115 16.25 28.14 4.20
C LYS A 115 15.90 28.79 2.85
N LEU A 116 16.72 28.56 1.83
CA LEU A 116 16.48 29.13 0.50
C LEU A 116 15.21 28.58 -0.14
N HIS A 117 14.93 27.28 0.07
CA HIS A 117 13.83 26.60 -0.62
C HIS A 117 12.52 26.56 0.20
N GLU A 118 12.57 26.88 1.49
CA GLU A 118 11.37 26.94 2.36
C GLU A 118 10.31 27.93 1.88
N GLN A 119 10.71 29.01 1.21
CA GLN A 119 9.77 30.08 0.85
C GLN A 119 8.82 29.65 -0.27
N TRP A 120 9.33 29.03 -1.34
CA TRP A 120 8.51 28.61 -2.49
C TRP A 120 7.89 27.24 -2.26
N ALA A 121 8.50 26.36 -1.45
CA ALA A 121 7.99 25.02 -1.22
C ALA A 121 6.62 25.01 -0.52
N LYS A 122 6.32 26.04 0.28
CA LYS A 122 5.04 26.18 0.99
C LYS A 122 3.83 26.30 0.08
N ASP A 123 4.05 26.75 -1.16
CA ASP A 123 2.97 26.94 -2.14
C ASP A 123 2.55 25.60 -2.78
N TRP A 124 3.29 24.51 -2.53
CA TRP A 124 3.09 23.21 -3.19
C TRP A 124 2.77 22.11 -2.17
N PRO A 125 1.48 21.74 -2.00
CA PRO A 125 1.05 20.87 -0.90
C PRO A 125 1.53 19.42 -0.97
N LYS A 126 2.02 18.94 -2.13
CA LYS A 126 2.63 17.60 -2.26
C LYS A 126 4.09 17.59 -1.79
N ILE A 127 4.67 18.74 -1.45
CA ILE A 127 6.00 18.78 -0.83
C ILE A 127 5.87 18.37 0.64
N LYS A 128 6.42 17.20 0.98
CA LYS A 128 6.35 16.62 2.33
C LYS A 128 7.50 17.07 3.23
N GLY A 129 8.55 17.66 2.66
CA GLY A 129 9.61 18.26 3.46
C GLY A 129 10.85 18.69 2.67
N ILE A 130 11.72 19.41 3.37
CA ILE A 130 13.03 19.87 2.88
C ILE A 130 14.10 19.35 3.82
N PHE A 131 15.02 18.57 3.27
CA PHE A 131 15.97 17.77 4.02
C PHE A 131 17.40 18.07 3.57
N THR A 132 18.31 18.03 4.54
CA THR A 132 19.76 18.18 4.34
C THR A 132 20.51 16.87 4.55
N ASP A 133 19.83 15.84 5.05
CA ASP A 133 20.35 14.50 5.30
C ASP A 133 19.40 13.46 4.66
N ILE A 134 19.94 12.32 4.26
CA ILE A 134 19.18 11.26 3.60
C ILE A 134 18.35 10.44 4.59
N THR A 135 18.77 10.33 5.85
CA THR A 135 18.10 9.50 6.86
C THR A 135 16.66 9.98 7.11
N PRO A 136 16.41 11.28 7.35
CA PRO A 136 15.04 11.80 7.50
C PRO A 136 14.22 11.72 6.19
N VAL A 137 14.87 11.76 5.03
CA VAL A 137 14.19 11.53 3.73
C VAL A 137 13.70 10.09 3.66
N CYS A 138 14.52 9.11 4.06
CA CYS A 138 14.13 7.70 4.09
C CYS A 138 12.96 7.45 5.05
N GLU A 139 12.94 8.11 6.21
CA GLU A 139 11.82 8.02 7.16
C GLU A 139 10.53 8.61 6.59
N ALA A 140 10.59 9.82 6.04
CA ALA A 140 9.44 10.47 5.43
C ALA A 140 8.95 9.72 4.17
N LEU A 141 9.86 9.09 3.42
CA LEU A 141 9.54 8.23 2.28
C LEU A 141 8.85 6.94 2.72
N LYS A 142 9.28 6.31 3.83
CA LYS A 142 8.61 5.13 4.39
C LYS A 142 7.16 5.46 4.76
N GLU A 143 6.96 6.59 5.44
CA GLU A 143 5.63 7.03 5.87
C GLU A 143 4.73 7.34 4.66
N ALA A 144 5.23 8.08 3.67
CA ALA A 144 4.49 8.37 2.44
C ALA A 144 4.17 7.09 1.65
N ALA A 145 5.11 6.14 1.58
CA ALA A 145 4.88 4.87 0.92
C ALA A 145 3.79 4.06 1.62
N HIS A 146 3.85 3.96 2.95
CA HIS A 146 2.83 3.29 3.75
C HIS A 146 1.45 3.94 3.57
N GLN A 147 1.38 5.28 3.57
CA GLN A 147 0.15 6.02 3.33
C GLN A 147 -0.42 5.74 1.92
N CYS A 148 0.44 5.70 0.89
CA CYS A 148 0.01 5.32 -0.46
C CYS A 148 -0.60 3.92 -0.50
N GLU A 149 0.02 2.95 0.18
CA GLU A 149 -0.50 1.58 0.28
C GLU A 149 -1.87 1.54 0.97
N GLN A 150 -2.05 2.29 2.06
CA GLN A 150 -3.34 2.37 2.76
C GLN A 150 -4.45 3.04 1.94
N ASN A 151 -4.11 4.09 1.19
CA ASN A 151 -5.03 4.81 0.30
C ASN A 151 -5.40 3.99 -0.95
N ALA A 152 -4.56 3.03 -1.32
CA ALA A 152 -4.75 2.16 -2.46
C ALA A 152 -5.69 0.97 -2.21
N ILE A 153 -6.16 0.76 -0.97
CA ILE A 153 -7.04 -0.37 -0.65
C ILE A 153 -8.33 -0.27 -1.49
N PRO A 154 -8.63 -1.28 -2.32
CA PRO A 154 -9.80 -1.28 -3.17
C PRO A 154 -11.07 -1.35 -2.33
N ILE A 155 -12.03 -0.52 -2.71
CA ILE A 155 -13.34 -0.43 -2.10
C ILE A 155 -14.37 -0.65 -3.20
N SER A 156 -15.34 -1.52 -2.95
CA SER A 156 -16.48 -1.71 -3.84
C SER A 156 -17.73 -1.10 -3.23
N PHE A 157 -18.56 -0.49 -4.07
CA PHE A 157 -19.78 0.20 -3.67
C PHE A 157 -21.01 -0.52 -4.21
N VAL A 158 -21.97 -0.79 -3.34
CA VAL A 158 -23.23 -1.44 -3.69
C VAL A 158 -24.40 -0.56 -3.25
N GLY A 159 -25.08 0.04 -4.22
CA GLY A 159 -26.27 0.86 -3.98
C GLY A 159 -27.45 0.01 -3.52
N SER A 160 -28.32 0.56 -2.67
CA SER A 160 -29.47 -0.14 -2.08
C SER A 160 -30.49 -0.69 -3.10
N ASN A 161 -30.48 -0.19 -4.34
CA ASN A 161 -31.40 -0.59 -5.41
C ASN A 161 -30.66 -1.13 -6.66
N GLN A 162 -29.37 -1.43 -6.56
CA GLN A 162 -28.63 -2.00 -7.69
C GLN A 162 -28.99 -3.48 -7.89
N ARG A 163 -29.14 -3.86 -9.16
CA ARG A 163 -29.30 -5.28 -9.49
C ARG A 163 -27.96 -6.00 -9.34
N LEU A 164 -27.99 -7.28 -8.99
CA LEU A 164 -26.78 -8.10 -8.80
C LEU A 164 -25.86 -8.14 -10.04
N ASP A 165 -26.43 -8.00 -11.25
CA ASP A 165 -25.69 -7.94 -12.52
C ASP A 165 -25.02 -6.58 -12.81
N GLN A 166 -25.15 -5.63 -11.87
CA GLN A 166 -24.51 -4.30 -11.92
C GLN A 166 -23.49 -4.11 -10.79
N LEU A 167 -23.19 -5.17 -10.04
CA LEU A 167 -22.13 -5.15 -9.04
C LEU A 167 -20.77 -4.93 -9.72
N ASP A 168 -19.87 -4.28 -8.99
CA ASP A 168 -18.47 -4.20 -9.37
C ASP A 168 -17.93 -5.63 -9.56
N PRO A 169 -17.42 -5.99 -10.75
CA PRO A 169 -16.88 -7.32 -10.99
C PRO A 169 -15.76 -7.68 -10.00
N SER A 170 -15.00 -6.70 -9.52
CA SER A 170 -13.93 -6.92 -8.54
C SER A 170 -14.45 -7.54 -7.25
N PHE A 171 -15.62 -7.12 -6.76
CA PHE A 171 -16.28 -7.68 -5.58
C PHE A 171 -16.58 -9.18 -5.78
N MET A 172 -17.23 -9.53 -6.90
CA MET A 172 -17.55 -10.92 -7.19
C MET A 172 -16.31 -11.80 -7.35
N TYR A 173 -15.31 -11.32 -8.12
CA TYR A 173 -14.12 -12.11 -8.39
C TYR A 173 -13.27 -12.33 -7.15
N THR A 174 -13.05 -11.29 -6.35
CA THR A 174 -12.28 -11.44 -5.11
C THR A 174 -12.99 -12.36 -4.13
N GLN A 175 -14.33 -12.41 -4.11
CA GLN A 175 -15.08 -13.33 -3.23
C GLN A 175 -14.93 -14.77 -3.73
N ILE A 176 -15.10 -15.02 -5.03
CA ILE A 176 -14.90 -16.36 -5.63
C ILE A 176 -13.46 -16.85 -5.39
N ILE A 177 -12.47 -15.97 -5.59
CA ILE A 177 -11.05 -16.28 -5.35
C ILE A 177 -10.85 -16.67 -3.90
N LYS A 178 -11.36 -15.89 -2.94
CA LYS A 178 -11.27 -16.21 -1.51
C LYS A 178 -11.82 -17.62 -1.24
N GLU A 179 -13.03 -17.92 -1.70
CA GLU A 179 -13.65 -19.24 -1.50
C GLU A 179 -12.79 -20.37 -2.09
N ILE A 180 -12.27 -20.19 -3.31
CA ILE A 180 -11.38 -21.18 -3.95
C ILE A 180 -10.12 -21.38 -3.11
N LEU A 181 -9.43 -20.31 -2.73
CA LEU A 181 -8.20 -20.39 -1.94
C LEU A 181 -8.42 -21.11 -0.61
N LEU A 182 -9.56 -20.89 0.05
CA LEU A 182 -9.87 -21.54 1.33
C LEU A 182 -10.11 -23.06 1.21
N THR A 183 -10.48 -23.54 0.02
CA THR A 183 -10.65 -24.99 -0.27
C THR A 183 -9.36 -25.71 -0.64
N ILE A 184 -8.30 -24.98 -0.97
CA ILE A 184 -7.01 -25.57 -1.35
C ILE A 184 -6.27 -25.99 -0.08
N ASP A 185 -5.72 -27.21 -0.12
CA ASP A 185 -4.78 -27.70 0.88
C ASP A 185 -3.37 -27.27 0.49
N PHE A 186 -2.89 -26.20 1.10
CA PHE A 186 -1.55 -25.68 0.85
C PHE A 186 -0.52 -26.41 1.70
N ASP A 187 0.56 -26.84 1.07
CA ASP A 187 1.68 -27.51 1.71
C ASP A 187 2.96 -26.67 1.65
N GLN A 188 4.04 -27.20 2.24
CA GLN A 188 5.35 -26.55 2.27
C GLN A 188 5.92 -26.24 0.88
N SER A 189 5.52 -26.96 -0.17
CA SER A 189 6.01 -26.70 -1.53
C SER A 189 5.51 -25.36 -2.06
N HIS A 190 4.27 -24.99 -1.72
CA HIS A 190 3.68 -23.70 -2.11
C HIS A 190 4.41 -22.52 -1.44
N LEU A 191 4.77 -22.66 -0.15
CA LEU A 191 5.62 -21.68 0.54
C LEU A 191 6.99 -21.59 -0.15
N GLN A 192 7.63 -22.71 -0.49
CA GLN A 192 8.93 -22.69 -1.14
C GLN A 192 8.88 -22.03 -2.54
N ASP A 193 7.83 -22.29 -3.30
CA ASP A 193 7.60 -21.66 -4.60
C ASP A 193 7.41 -20.14 -4.48
N TYR A 194 6.70 -19.68 -3.45
CA TYR A 194 6.57 -18.26 -3.13
C TYR A 194 7.92 -17.63 -2.73
N ILE A 195 8.71 -18.30 -1.90
CA ILE A 195 10.05 -17.85 -1.51
C ILE A 195 10.98 -17.72 -2.73
N ASN A 196 10.96 -18.71 -3.62
CA ASN A 196 11.75 -18.69 -4.86
C ASN A 196 11.34 -17.50 -5.75
N TYR A 197 10.03 -17.29 -5.91
CA TYR A 197 9.51 -16.13 -6.63
C TYR A 197 9.98 -14.80 -6.02
N CYS A 198 9.93 -14.65 -4.70
CA CYS A 198 10.39 -13.43 -4.03
C CYS A 198 11.89 -13.20 -4.22
N CYS A 199 12.71 -14.26 -4.16
CA CYS A 199 14.15 -14.16 -4.44
C CYS A 199 14.42 -13.67 -5.88
N ASP A 200 13.64 -14.11 -6.86
CA ASP A 200 13.74 -13.67 -8.25
C ASP A 200 13.31 -12.21 -8.46
N VAL A 201 12.37 -11.73 -7.65
CA VAL A 201 11.89 -10.34 -7.68
C VAL A 201 12.89 -9.39 -7.07
N PHE A 202 13.52 -9.78 -5.95
CA PHE A 202 14.38 -8.92 -5.13
C PHE A 202 15.87 -9.30 -5.11
N PRO A 203 16.51 -9.72 -6.23
CA PRO A 203 17.86 -10.28 -6.20
C PRO A 203 18.93 -9.31 -5.66
N ASN A 204 18.71 -8.00 -5.79
CA ASN A 204 19.67 -6.96 -5.41
C ASN A 204 19.24 -6.17 -4.16
N ASN A 205 18.20 -6.62 -3.42
CA ASN A 205 17.81 -5.98 -2.17
C ASN A 205 18.15 -6.88 -0.98
N GLU A 206 19.35 -6.68 -0.42
CA GLU A 206 19.85 -7.44 0.73
C GLU A 206 18.86 -7.46 1.90
N LYS A 207 18.16 -6.34 2.15
CA LYS A 207 17.19 -6.25 3.25
C LYS A 207 15.97 -7.12 2.99
N GLN A 208 15.46 -7.12 1.76
CA GLN A 208 14.34 -7.99 1.40
C GLN A 208 14.76 -9.46 1.35
N ILE A 209 15.97 -9.78 0.88
CA ILE A 209 16.51 -11.14 0.93
C ILE A 209 16.64 -11.64 2.39
N GLU A 210 17.08 -10.79 3.32
CA GLU A 210 17.08 -11.11 4.75
C GLU A 210 15.66 -11.39 5.26
N ASN A 211 14.70 -10.53 4.92
CA ASN A 211 13.30 -10.70 5.28
C ASN A 211 12.71 -12.01 4.71
N ILE A 212 13.03 -12.35 3.45
CA ILE A 212 12.59 -13.58 2.78
C ILE A 212 13.14 -14.82 3.49
N LYS A 213 14.43 -14.80 3.86
CA LYS A 213 15.03 -15.89 4.66
C LYS A 213 14.36 -16.01 6.03
N GLY A 214 14.11 -14.88 6.69
CA GLY A 214 13.36 -14.84 7.93
C GLY A 214 11.99 -15.48 7.81
N LEU A 215 11.25 -15.18 6.73
CA LEU A 215 9.98 -15.83 6.43
C LEU A 215 10.15 -17.33 6.24
N GLN A 216 11.09 -17.77 5.39
CA GLN A 216 11.34 -19.19 5.11
C GLN A 216 11.66 -20.00 6.37
N ASP A 217 12.54 -19.48 7.23
CA ASP A 217 13.05 -20.19 8.40
C ASP A 217 12.06 -20.20 9.56
N GLN A 218 11.23 -19.16 9.68
CA GLN A 218 10.41 -18.92 10.87
C GLN A 218 8.91 -18.92 10.60
N TYR A 219 8.44 -19.20 9.36
CA TYR A 219 7.04 -19.07 8.97
C TYR A 219 6.09 -19.71 10.00
N HIS A 220 6.29 -20.99 10.28
CA HIS A 220 5.47 -21.79 11.20
C HIS A 220 5.74 -21.53 12.69
N SER A 221 6.83 -20.82 13.02
CA SER A 221 7.15 -20.46 14.41
C SER A 221 6.50 -19.15 14.87
N LYS A 222 5.96 -18.39 13.91
CA LYS A 222 5.24 -17.13 14.11
C LYS A 222 3.82 -17.27 13.56
N THR A 223 2.95 -16.36 13.94
CA THR A 223 1.57 -16.34 13.47
C THR A 223 1.47 -15.68 12.09
N PRO A 224 0.52 -16.08 11.23
CA PRO A 224 0.20 -15.34 10.01
C PRO A 224 -0.03 -13.83 10.24
N VAL A 225 -0.71 -13.46 11.33
CA VAL A 225 -0.92 -12.06 11.75
C VAL A 225 0.39 -11.33 12.04
N TYR A 226 1.36 -11.98 12.70
CA TYR A 226 2.69 -11.40 12.91
C TYR A 226 3.35 -11.08 11.56
N TRP A 227 3.27 -11.99 10.59
CA TRP A 227 3.85 -11.78 9.26
C TRP A 227 3.11 -10.71 8.45
N TYR A 228 1.78 -10.63 8.58
CA TYR A 228 0.96 -9.61 7.92
C TYR A 228 1.28 -8.20 8.41
N THR A 229 1.49 -8.06 9.73
CA THR A 229 1.80 -6.77 10.39
C THR A 229 3.28 -6.41 10.40
N CYS A 230 4.17 -7.26 9.88
CA CYS A 230 5.57 -6.91 9.74
C CYS A 230 5.78 -5.93 8.59
N ASP A 231 6.61 -4.89 8.79
CA ASP A 231 7.11 -4.00 7.75
C ASP A 231 8.03 -4.75 6.76
N MET A 232 7.43 -5.55 5.89
CA MET A 232 8.10 -6.39 4.90
C MET A 232 7.34 -6.35 3.56
N PHE A 233 7.90 -7.00 2.55
CA PHE A 233 7.31 -7.14 1.22
C PHE A 233 5.92 -7.82 1.18
N LEU A 234 5.54 -8.59 2.21
CA LEU A 234 4.29 -9.36 2.23
C LEU A 234 3.03 -8.49 2.13
N TYR A 235 2.86 -7.53 3.04
CA TYR A 235 1.71 -6.63 3.06
C TYR A 235 1.49 -5.87 1.75
N PRO A 236 2.49 -5.13 1.20
CA PRO A 236 2.30 -4.39 -0.04
C PRO A 236 2.11 -5.33 -1.24
N MET A 237 2.79 -6.48 -1.29
CA MET A 237 2.61 -7.45 -2.37
C MET A 237 1.19 -8.04 -2.35
N LEU A 238 0.68 -8.42 -1.18
CA LEU A 238 -0.67 -8.96 -1.03
C LEU A 238 -1.73 -7.92 -1.44
N ASN A 239 -1.64 -6.71 -0.88
CA ASN A 239 -2.63 -5.67 -1.16
C ASN A 239 -2.57 -5.20 -2.61
N GLY A 240 -1.37 -5.08 -3.19
CA GLY A 240 -1.17 -4.77 -4.60
C GLY A 240 -1.75 -5.86 -5.51
N ALA A 241 -1.49 -7.14 -5.21
CA ALA A 241 -2.00 -8.26 -5.99
C ALA A 241 -3.53 -8.33 -5.99
N LEU A 242 -4.16 -8.13 -4.84
CA LEU A 242 -5.62 -8.11 -4.73
C LEU A 242 -6.23 -6.89 -5.44
N ARG A 243 -5.62 -5.71 -5.31
CA ARG A 243 -6.04 -4.48 -5.98
C ARG A 243 -5.99 -4.59 -7.51
N LEU A 244 -4.91 -5.17 -8.04
CA LEU A 244 -4.69 -5.32 -9.48
C LEU A 244 -5.27 -6.63 -10.04
N MET A 245 -5.90 -7.46 -9.19
CA MET A 245 -6.38 -8.79 -9.57
C MET A 245 -5.29 -9.67 -10.21
N ASN A 246 -4.05 -9.57 -9.73
CA ASN A 246 -2.92 -10.33 -10.26
C ASN A 246 -3.03 -11.80 -9.82
N GLY A 247 -3.64 -12.62 -10.67
CA GLY A 247 -3.91 -14.04 -10.39
C GLY A 247 -2.65 -14.87 -10.12
N ASP A 248 -1.50 -14.56 -10.73
CA ASP A 248 -0.25 -15.30 -10.48
C ASP A 248 0.23 -15.06 -9.05
N ILE A 249 0.30 -13.80 -8.61
CA ILE A 249 0.71 -13.46 -7.24
C ILE A 249 -0.32 -13.95 -6.22
N ILE A 250 -1.62 -13.75 -6.47
CA ILE A 250 -2.70 -14.22 -5.59
C ILE A 250 -2.59 -15.74 -5.38
N THR A 251 -2.36 -16.51 -6.45
CA THR A 251 -2.24 -17.97 -6.34
C THR A 251 -1.01 -18.37 -5.54
N ARG A 252 0.13 -17.71 -5.75
CA ARG A 252 1.37 -17.96 -4.98
C ARG A 252 1.23 -17.60 -3.50
N MET A 253 0.47 -16.55 -3.20
CA MET A 253 0.18 -16.11 -1.83
C MET A 253 -1.03 -16.82 -1.21
N GLY A 254 -1.64 -17.77 -1.93
CA GLY A 254 -2.85 -18.46 -1.51
C GLY A 254 -2.72 -19.13 -0.14
N PHE A 255 -1.58 -19.76 0.13
CA PHE A 255 -1.28 -20.37 1.43
C PHE A 255 -1.39 -19.33 2.56
N PHE A 256 -0.78 -18.16 2.36
CA PHE A 256 -0.75 -17.10 3.37
C PHE A 256 -2.13 -16.46 3.55
N ILE A 257 -2.87 -16.23 2.46
CA ILE A 257 -4.25 -15.71 2.51
C ILE A 257 -5.14 -16.67 3.32
N GLY A 258 -5.04 -17.98 3.04
CA GLY A 258 -5.80 -19.00 3.75
C GLY A 258 -5.43 -19.08 5.23
N ASP A 259 -4.14 -19.11 5.55
CA ASP A 259 -3.64 -19.16 6.93
C ASP A 259 -4.05 -17.92 7.74
N LEU A 260 -3.93 -16.72 7.14
CA LEU A 260 -4.33 -15.47 7.78
C LEU A 260 -5.84 -15.42 8.02
N HIS A 261 -6.65 -15.82 7.04
CA HIS A 261 -8.10 -15.90 7.19
C HIS A 261 -8.51 -16.84 8.33
N ARG A 262 -7.99 -18.08 8.33
CA ARG A 262 -8.29 -19.10 9.35
C ARG A 262 -7.83 -18.65 10.74
N GLN A 263 -6.70 -17.97 10.84
CA GLN A 263 -6.25 -17.41 12.11
C GLN A 263 -7.20 -16.31 12.63
N ILE A 264 -7.64 -15.39 11.77
CA ILE A 264 -8.62 -14.37 12.17
C ILE A 264 -9.93 -15.03 12.61
N GLU A 265 -10.39 -16.06 11.89
CA GLU A 265 -11.60 -16.81 12.26
C GLU A 265 -11.45 -17.50 13.62
N GLN A 266 -10.33 -18.18 13.86
CA GLN A 266 -10.06 -18.81 15.15
C GLN A 266 -10.08 -17.77 16.29
N LEU A 267 -9.36 -16.66 16.12
CA LEU A 267 -9.30 -15.60 17.12
C LEU A 267 -10.68 -14.94 17.33
N HIS A 268 -11.46 -14.77 16.27
CA HIS A 268 -12.83 -14.26 16.36
C HIS A 268 -13.68 -15.16 17.26
N GLN A 269 -13.63 -16.48 17.06
CA GLN A 269 -14.35 -17.43 17.91
C GLN A 269 -13.84 -17.39 19.36
N GLU A 270 -12.53 -17.37 19.57
CA GLU A 270 -11.93 -17.32 20.92
C GLU A 270 -12.32 -16.05 21.68
N GLN A 271 -12.37 -14.90 21.00
CA GLN A 271 -12.64 -13.60 21.60
C GLN A 271 -14.14 -13.32 21.77
N TYR A 272 -15.00 -13.88 20.91
CA TYR A 272 -16.40 -13.44 20.79
C TYR A 272 -17.47 -14.56 20.76
N ALA A 273 -17.15 -15.84 21.00
CA ALA A 273 -18.12 -16.96 20.97
C ALA A 273 -19.34 -16.83 21.92
N GLY A 274 -19.30 -15.90 22.88
CA GLY A 274 -20.42 -15.59 23.80
C GLY A 274 -20.85 -14.13 23.79
N ALA A 275 -20.44 -13.35 22.77
CA ALA A 275 -20.71 -11.93 22.72
C ALA A 275 -22.21 -11.64 22.55
N THR A 276 -22.63 -10.52 23.12
CA THR A 276 -23.99 -10.01 23.08
C THR A 276 -24.02 -8.65 22.38
N ALA A 277 -25.21 -8.17 22.03
CA ALA A 277 -25.36 -6.82 21.47
C ALA A 277 -24.81 -5.70 22.38
N ALA A 278 -24.66 -5.96 23.69
CA ALA A 278 -24.05 -5.01 24.63
C ALA A 278 -22.53 -4.86 24.44
N ASP A 279 -21.88 -5.85 23.81
CA ASP A 279 -20.43 -5.87 23.55
C ASP A 279 -20.06 -5.12 22.25
N THR A 280 -21.01 -4.37 21.70
CA THR A 280 -20.79 -3.54 20.51
C THR A 280 -19.73 -2.48 20.77
N PHE A 281 -18.79 -2.33 19.84
CA PHE A 281 -17.71 -1.34 19.91
C PHE A 281 -17.56 -0.58 18.59
N THR A 282 -16.68 0.42 18.57
CA THR A 282 -16.36 1.19 17.36
C THR A 282 -14.87 1.08 17.10
N VAL A 283 -14.51 0.86 15.84
CA VAL A 283 -13.15 0.94 15.34
C VAL A 283 -13.06 2.02 14.28
N TYR A 284 -11.87 2.53 14.10
CA TYR A 284 -11.58 3.66 13.24
C TYR A 284 -10.54 3.28 12.20
N ARG A 285 -10.64 3.92 11.04
CA ARG A 285 -9.62 3.86 9.99
C ARG A 285 -9.54 5.20 9.28
N GLY A 286 -8.36 5.77 9.22
CA GLY A 286 -8.08 6.95 8.39
C GLY A 286 -7.50 6.54 7.05
N GLN A 287 -8.03 7.09 5.96
CA GLN A 287 -7.40 6.99 4.64
C GLN A 287 -7.86 8.13 3.73
N GLY A 288 -7.11 8.34 2.64
CA GLY A 288 -7.54 9.15 1.52
C GLY A 288 -8.41 8.32 0.57
N LEU A 289 -9.49 8.91 0.07
CA LEU A 289 -10.23 8.39 -1.09
C LEU A 289 -9.97 9.27 -2.29
N SER A 290 -9.96 8.67 -3.49
CA SER A 290 -9.99 9.45 -4.71
C SER A 290 -11.26 10.31 -4.76
N THR A 291 -11.18 11.44 -5.46
CA THR A 291 -12.36 12.31 -5.62
C THR A 291 -13.53 11.54 -6.27
N GLY A 292 -13.24 10.63 -7.20
CA GLY A 292 -14.25 9.78 -7.84
C GLY A 292 -14.92 8.80 -6.87
N ASP A 293 -14.13 8.08 -6.06
CA ASP A 293 -14.67 7.14 -5.06
C ASP A 293 -15.47 7.86 -3.99
N PHE A 294 -15.01 9.05 -3.57
CA PHE A 294 -15.73 9.89 -2.63
C PHE A 294 -17.09 10.34 -3.20
N GLU A 295 -17.13 10.80 -4.45
CA GLU A 295 -18.38 11.15 -5.12
C GLU A 295 -19.33 9.94 -5.26
N GLN A 296 -18.80 8.76 -5.52
CA GLN A 296 -19.59 7.52 -5.58
C GLN A 296 -20.15 7.17 -4.21
N MET A 297 -19.34 7.22 -3.16
CA MET A 297 -19.76 7.00 -1.76
C MET A 297 -20.88 7.98 -1.35
N MET A 298 -20.77 9.25 -1.75
CA MET A 298 -21.80 10.27 -1.48
C MET A 298 -23.14 9.96 -2.17
N LYS A 299 -23.13 9.31 -3.35
CA LYS A 299 -24.34 8.92 -4.09
C LYS A 299 -25.04 7.71 -3.50
N ILE A 300 -24.32 6.84 -2.78
CA ILE A 300 -24.85 5.59 -2.22
C ILE A 300 -25.10 5.65 -0.70
N LYS A 301 -25.48 6.82 -0.17
CA LYS A 301 -25.82 6.95 1.26
C LYS A 301 -26.95 5.97 1.63
N GLY A 302 -26.75 5.17 2.68
CA GLY A 302 -27.64 4.07 3.06
C GLY A 302 -27.36 2.73 2.35
N GLY A 303 -26.52 2.73 1.32
CA GLY A 303 -26.03 1.53 0.62
C GLY A 303 -24.91 0.82 1.39
N LEU A 304 -24.28 -0.13 0.71
CA LEU A 304 -23.20 -0.96 1.25
C LEU A 304 -21.86 -0.59 0.62
N ILE A 305 -20.81 -0.81 1.39
CA ILE A 305 -19.40 -0.66 1.00
C ILE A 305 -18.68 -1.95 1.40
N SER A 306 -17.84 -2.48 0.51
CA SER A 306 -17.03 -3.67 0.76
C SER A 306 -15.56 -3.32 0.72
N PHE A 307 -14.81 -3.78 1.72
CA PHE A 307 -13.36 -3.84 1.69
C PHE A 307 -12.93 -5.23 1.25
N ASN A 308 -12.37 -5.33 0.05
CA ASN A 308 -12.06 -6.61 -0.58
C ASN A 308 -10.75 -7.23 -0.03
N ASN A 309 -9.90 -6.41 0.60
CA ASN A 309 -8.68 -6.85 1.28
C ASN A 309 -8.94 -7.11 2.77
N PHE A 310 -7.94 -7.69 3.44
CA PHE A 310 -7.86 -7.64 4.91
C PHE A 310 -7.84 -6.18 5.36
N LEU A 311 -8.68 -5.85 6.34
CA LEU A 311 -8.91 -4.46 6.74
C LEU A 311 -8.37 -4.25 8.16
N SER A 312 -7.27 -3.52 8.25
CA SER A 312 -6.68 -3.05 9.50
C SER A 312 -7.40 -1.79 10.00
N THR A 313 -7.76 -1.79 11.28
CA THR A 313 -8.48 -0.71 11.97
C THR A 313 -7.92 -0.53 13.38
N SER A 314 -8.14 0.63 13.99
CA SER A 314 -7.71 0.93 15.36
C SER A 314 -8.91 1.25 16.26
N LYS A 315 -8.87 0.84 17.52
CA LYS A 315 -9.82 1.36 18.52
C LYS A 315 -9.51 2.81 18.92
N ASP A 316 -8.27 3.26 18.70
CA ASP A 316 -7.85 4.64 18.91
C ASP A 316 -8.28 5.51 17.72
N ARG A 317 -9.19 6.44 18.00
CA ARG A 317 -9.70 7.41 17.04
C ARG A 317 -8.64 8.39 16.56
N ASP A 318 -7.75 8.82 17.44
CA ASP A 318 -6.81 9.92 17.16
C ASP A 318 -5.73 9.47 16.18
N ILE A 319 -5.24 8.23 16.31
CA ILE A 319 -4.32 7.61 15.34
C ILE A 319 -4.96 7.60 13.94
N SER A 320 -6.21 7.16 13.85
CA SER A 320 -6.94 7.13 12.57
C SER A 320 -7.25 8.53 12.04
N TYR A 321 -7.51 9.50 12.91
CA TYR A 321 -7.77 10.87 12.52
C TYR A 321 -6.55 11.52 11.87
N VAL A 322 -5.34 11.34 12.43
CA VAL A 322 -4.10 11.87 11.85
C VAL A 322 -3.84 11.32 10.44
N LEU A 323 -4.14 10.03 10.21
CA LEU A 323 -4.04 9.41 8.89
C LEU A 323 -5.07 9.98 7.90
N ALA A 324 -6.29 10.27 8.34
CA ALA A 324 -7.29 10.93 7.51
C ALA A 324 -6.93 12.39 7.20
N GLU A 325 -6.45 13.13 8.21
CA GLU A 325 -6.09 14.54 8.11
C GLU A 325 -4.90 14.77 7.17
N SER A 326 -3.86 13.95 7.25
CA SER A 326 -2.66 14.07 6.40
C SER A 326 -2.95 13.93 4.90
N ASN A 327 -4.11 13.39 4.52
CA ASN A 327 -4.56 13.30 3.14
C ASN A 327 -5.26 14.57 2.62
N GLN A 328 -5.66 15.51 3.48
CA GLN A 328 -6.37 16.72 3.07
C GLN A 328 -5.55 17.64 2.15
N VAL A 329 -4.22 17.60 2.29
CA VAL A 329 -3.31 18.43 1.49
C VAL A 329 -3.19 17.93 0.06
N ASN A 330 -3.50 16.66 -0.21
CA ASN A 330 -3.41 16.11 -1.56
C ASN A 330 -4.66 16.54 -2.37
N PRO A 331 -4.50 17.32 -3.47
CA PRO A 331 -5.64 17.78 -4.26
C PRO A 331 -6.41 16.65 -4.94
N ASP A 332 -5.80 15.47 -5.11
CA ASP A 332 -6.43 14.33 -5.77
C ASP A 332 -7.28 13.49 -4.79
N LEU A 333 -7.10 13.70 -3.48
CA LEU A 333 -7.71 12.90 -2.43
C LEU A 333 -8.66 13.71 -1.55
N VAL A 334 -9.56 12.99 -0.89
CA VAL A 334 -10.39 13.48 0.21
C VAL A 334 -10.03 12.65 1.44
N GLY A 335 -9.69 13.31 2.54
CA GLY A 335 -9.41 12.63 3.81
C GLY A 335 -10.69 12.07 4.41
N ILE A 336 -10.69 10.78 4.76
CA ILE A 336 -11.84 10.09 5.33
C ILE A 336 -11.46 9.39 6.61
N LEU A 337 -12.17 9.72 7.69
CA LEU A 337 -12.18 8.97 8.93
C LEU A 337 -13.40 8.05 8.92
N PHE A 338 -13.18 6.76 8.72
CA PHE A 338 -14.21 5.75 8.91
C PHE A 338 -14.39 5.48 10.39
N ALA A 339 -15.63 5.58 10.87
CA ALA A 339 -16.06 5.16 12.20
C ALA A 339 -16.99 3.96 12.04
N MET A 340 -16.49 2.76 12.31
CA MET A 340 -17.15 1.49 12.03
C MET A 340 -17.68 0.89 13.33
N LYS A 341 -19.00 0.87 13.47
CA LYS A 341 -19.68 0.22 14.58
C LYS A 341 -19.79 -1.29 14.32
N VAL A 342 -19.34 -2.09 15.27
CA VAL A 342 -19.19 -3.54 15.15
C VAL A 342 -20.00 -4.21 16.24
N ASP A 343 -21.00 -5.01 15.85
CA ASP A 343 -21.70 -5.92 16.75
C ASP A 343 -21.15 -7.34 16.55
N PRO A 344 -20.30 -7.84 17.49
CA PRO A 344 -19.73 -9.19 17.38
C PRO A 344 -20.78 -10.30 17.37
N SER A 345 -21.98 -10.07 17.91
CA SER A 345 -23.01 -11.11 18.02
C SER A 345 -23.75 -11.40 16.70
N GLN A 346 -23.57 -10.55 15.69
CA GLN A 346 -24.30 -10.62 14.42
C GLN A 346 -23.40 -10.48 13.19
N SER A 347 -22.08 -10.65 13.37
CA SER A 347 -21.10 -10.36 12.32
C SER A 347 -21.09 -11.43 11.21
N THR A 348 -21.20 -10.98 9.95
CA THR A 348 -21.00 -11.83 8.76
C THR A 348 -19.53 -12.02 8.39
N SER A 349 -18.63 -11.18 8.92
CA SER A 349 -17.20 -11.20 8.59
C SER A 349 -16.36 -11.47 9.83
N PRO A 350 -15.45 -12.45 9.81
CA PRO A 350 -14.54 -12.66 10.93
C PRO A 350 -13.62 -11.46 11.14
N PHE A 351 -13.41 -11.09 12.40
CA PHE A 351 -12.45 -10.09 12.82
C PHE A 351 -11.87 -10.44 14.19
N ALA A 352 -10.69 -9.91 14.50
CA ALA A 352 -10.07 -10.15 15.79
C ALA A 352 -9.23 -8.95 16.23
N SER A 353 -9.18 -8.73 17.55
CA SER A 353 -8.12 -7.92 18.15
C SER A 353 -6.79 -8.64 17.99
N ILE A 354 -5.77 -7.95 17.49
CA ILE A 354 -4.45 -8.54 17.24
C ILE A 354 -3.31 -7.92 18.05
N ALA A 355 -3.63 -7.04 18.98
CA ALA A 355 -2.69 -6.34 19.86
C ALA A 355 -1.62 -7.24 20.51
N ASP A 356 -1.96 -8.48 20.85
CA ASP A 356 -1.09 -9.41 21.58
C ASP A 356 -0.20 -10.29 20.66
N ILE A 357 -0.49 -10.32 19.37
CA ILE A 357 0.13 -11.25 18.42
C ILE A 357 0.70 -10.58 17.16
N SER A 358 0.43 -9.30 16.95
CA SER A 358 1.01 -8.51 15.87
C SER A 358 2.51 -8.28 16.11
N LYS A 359 3.19 -7.76 15.09
CA LYS A 359 4.58 -7.33 15.21
C LYS A 359 4.72 -6.13 16.15
N PHE A 360 3.73 -5.24 16.17
CA PHE A 360 3.73 -4.00 16.92
C PHE A 360 2.91 -4.15 18.21
N GLN A 361 3.61 -4.25 19.33
CA GLN A 361 2.97 -4.39 20.63
C GLN A 361 2.39 -3.07 21.12
N GLY A 362 1.19 -3.13 21.69
CA GLY A 362 0.52 -1.97 22.31
C GLY A 362 -0.38 -1.17 21.37
N GLU A 363 -0.48 -1.55 20.10
CA GLU A 363 -1.49 -1.01 19.19
C GLU A 363 -2.84 -1.67 19.45
N GLU A 364 -3.90 -0.88 19.55
CA GLU A 364 -5.27 -1.41 19.71
C GLU A 364 -5.88 -1.80 18.34
N GLU A 365 -5.11 -2.56 17.57
CA GLU A 365 -5.47 -2.95 16.21
C GLU A 365 -6.50 -4.08 16.20
N VAL A 366 -7.56 -3.89 15.40
CA VAL A 366 -8.55 -4.91 15.06
C VAL A 366 -8.46 -5.17 13.57
N LEU A 367 -8.16 -6.42 13.22
CA LEU A 367 -8.00 -6.88 11.85
C LEU A 367 -9.24 -7.65 11.41
N PHE A 368 -9.87 -7.18 10.34
CA PHE A 368 -10.97 -7.88 9.68
C PHE A 368 -10.43 -8.75 8.54
N SER A 369 -11.11 -9.87 8.34
CA SER A 369 -10.87 -10.71 7.18
C SER A 369 -11.27 -10.01 5.88
N MET A 370 -10.80 -10.55 4.75
CA MET A 370 -11.21 -10.11 3.41
C MET A 370 -12.73 -10.18 3.26
N HIS A 371 -13.26 -9.23 2.48
CA HIS A 371 -14.71 -9.08 2.22
C HIS A 371 -15.51 -8.70 3.45
N SER A 372 -15.00 -7.71 4.18
CA SER A 372 -15.79 -7.06 5.22
C SER A 372 -16.72 -6.03 4.59
N VAL A 373 -18.02 -6.21 4.84
CA VAL A 373 -19.08 -5.38 4.25
C VAL A 373 -19.72 -4.51 5.33
N PHE A 374 -19.92 -3.24 5.02
CA PHE A 374 -20.48 -2.26 5.94
C PHE A 374 -21.62 -1.49 5.27
N ARG A 375 -22.60 -1.07 6.08
CA ARG A 375 -23.68 -0.17 5.66
C ARG A 375 -23.35 1.27 6.01
N ILE A 376 -23.53 2.17 5.04
CA ILE A 376 -23.28 3.61 5.20
C ILE A 376 -24.45 4.25 5.96
N GLN A 377 -24.22 4.66 7.21
CA GLN A 377 -25.24 5.34 8.02
C GLN A 377 -25.25 6.85 7.80
N GLY A 378 -24.07 7.45 7.72
CA GLY A 378 -23.96 8.91 7.62
C GLY A 378 -22.58 9.36 7.18
N ILE A 379 -22.55 10.50 6.50
CA ILE A 379 -21.33 11.17 6.06
C ILE A 379 -21.42 12.60 6.59
N LYS A 380 -20.40 13.03 7.34
CA LYS A 380 -20.34 14.34 7.99
C LYS A 380 -19.01 15.01 7.66
N GLN A 381 -19.05 16.26 7.20
CA GLN A 381 -17.85 17.08 7.09
C GLN A 381 -17.39 17.51 8.48
N MET A 382 -16.11 17.35 8.79
CA MET A 382 -15.60 17.59 10.14
C MET A 382 -15.34 19.08 10.41
N GLU A 383 -14.81 19.80 9.43
CA GLU A 383 -14.50 21.22 9.54
C GLU A 383 -14.93 21.97 8.27
N GLU A 384 -15.48 23.17 8.43
CA GLU A 384 -15.89 24.02 7.32
C GLU A 384 -14.65 24.44 6.51
N ASN A 385 -14.68 24.20 5.20
CA ASN A 385 -13.60 24.42 4.22
C ASN A 385 -12.49 23.35 4.17
N ASN A 386 -12.60 22.27 4.94
CA ASN A 386 -11.62 21.17 4.86
C ASN A 386 -12.17 19.98 4.07
N ARG A 387 -11.30 19.32 3.31
CA ARG A 387 -11.59 18.08 2.54
C ARG A 387 -11.50 16.86 3.46
N LEU A 388 -12.10 16.94 4.64
CA LEU A 388 -12.09 15.91 5.66
C LEU A 388 -13.51 15.54 6.09
N TYR A 389 -13.83 14.27 5.98
CA TYR A 389 -15.14 13.74 6.34
C TYR A 389 -15.02 12.58 7.32
N GLU A 390 -15.93 12.54 8.27
CA GLU A 390 -16.19 11.36 9.10
C GLU A 390 -17.37 10.59 8.49
N VAL A 391 -17.15 9.30 8.27
CA VAL A 391 -18.15 8.42 7.68
C VAL A 391 -18.48 7.32 8.67
N ASN A 392 -19.76 7.24 9.03
CA ASN A 392 -20.27 6.29 10.01
C ASN A 392 -20.77 5.04 9.30
N PHE A 393 -20.21 3.90 9.69
CA PHE A 393 -20.48 2.58 9.16
C PHE A 393 -21.04 1.66 10.25
N VAL A 394 -21.83 0.69 9.84
CA VAL A 394 -22.25 -0.45 10.68
C VAL A 394 -21.89 -1.72 9.93
N LEU A 395 -21.21 -2.65 10.59
CA LEU A 395 -20.89 -3.95 10.02
C LEU A 395 -22.20 -4.70 9.68
N THR A 396 -22.27 -5.31 8.50
CA THR A 396 -23.47 -6.03 8.07
C THR A 396 -23.72 -7.30 8.87
N THR A 397 -24.97 -7.73 8.87
CA THR A 397 -25.48 -8.94 9.49
C THR A 397 -26.06 -9.89 8.44
N ASP A 398 -26.40 -11.13 8.82
CA ASP A 398 -27.04 -12.11 7.92
C ASP A 398 -28.37 -11.62 7.30
N ASN A 399 -28.95 -10.53 7.82
CA ASN A 399 -30.22 -9.97 7.37
C ASN A 399 -30.08 -8.84 6.32
N ASP A 400 -28.86 -8.46 5.95
CA ASP A 400 -28.57 -7.30 5.07
C ASP A 400 -28.56 -7.60 3.56
#